data_AF-A0A3D3EQK9-F1
#
_entry.id   AF-A0A3D3EQK9-F1
#
_cell.length_a   1.000
_cell.length_b   1.000
_cell.length_c   1.000
_cell.angle_alpha   90.00
_cell.angle_beta   90.00
_cell.angle_gamma   90.00
#
_symmetry.space_group_name_H-M   'P 1'
#
loop_
_entity.id
_entity.type
_entity.pdbx_description
1 polymer ?
#
loop_
_entity_poly.entity_id
_entity_poly.type
_entity_poly.pdbx_seq_one_letter_code
_entity_poly.pdbx_strand_id
1 'polypeptide(L)' 'TNIGYKPTVGAETRKGVETYLFDFDEDLYGKVIEVELFAYERPEIKFATLEELKKQMEEDIIFAKKYFKV' A
#
# COMPACT_ATOMS: atom_id res chain seq x y z
N THR A 1 3.69 -2.07 -0.53
CA THR A 1 3.24 -1.44 -1.79
C THR A 1 2.02 -2.16 -2.32
N ASN A 2 0.98 -1.43 -2.67
CA ASN A 2 -0.20 -1.92 -3.36
C ASN A 2 -0.07 -1.64 -4.86
N ILE A 3 -0.45 -2.61 -5.71
CA ILE A 3 -0.42 -2.47 -7.17
C ILE A 3 -1.76 -2.95 -7.71
N GLY A 4 -2.57 -2.04 -8.25
CA GLY A 4 -3.95 -2.39 -8.55
C GLY A 4 -4.85 -1.23 -8.96
N TYR A 5 -6.16 -1.48 -8.98
CA TYR A 5 -7.18 -0.53 -9.43
C TYR A 5 -8.04 -0.16 -8.23
N LYS A 6 -7.81 1.01 -7.61
CA LYS A 6 -8.50 1.52 -6.41
C LYS A 6 -10.01 1.20 -6.42
N PRO A 7 -10.48 0.06 -5.90
CA PRO A 7 -11.85 -0.37 -6.15
C PRO A 7 -12.83 0.21 -5.11
N THR A 8 -12.26 0.81 -4.07
CA THR A 8 -12.94 1.29 -2.86
C THR A 8 -12.96 2.81 -2.77
N VAL A 9 -11.93 3.50 -3.31
CA VAL A 9 -11.77 4.96 -3.22
C VAL A 9 -11.66 5.53 -4.64
N GLY A 10 -12.79 5.95 -5.20
CA GLY A 10 -12.89 6.52 -6.55
C GLY A 10 -12.90 5.44 -7.63
N ALA A 11 -13.75 5.61 -8.65
CA ALA A 11 -13.83 4.71 -9.81
C ALA A 11 -12.65 4.90 -10.77
N GLU A 12 -11.42 4.81 -10.25
CA GLU A 12 -10.19 5.02 -11.01
C GLU A 12 -10.00 3.85 -11.99
N THR A 13 -10.00 4.14 -13.28
CA THR A 13 -9.86 3.11 -14.35
C THR A 13 -8.41 2.76 -14.64
N ARG A 14 -7.45 3.43 -13.97
CA ARG A 14 -6.02 3.25 -14.18
C ARG A 14 -5.40 2.43 -13.06
N LYS A 15 -4.51 1.53 -13.44
CA LYS A 15 -3.71 0.74 -12.49
C LYS A 15 -2.69 1.68 -11.82
N GLY A 16 -2.75 1.78 -10.50
CA GLY A 16 -1.82 2.53 -9.67
C GLY A 16 -0.75 1.65 -9.03
N VAL A 17 0.34 2.30 -8.60
CA VAL A 17 1.35 1.74 -7.70
C VAL A 17 1.45 2.69 -6.51
N GLU A 18 1.12 2.19 -5.32
CA GLU A 18 1.03 2.99 -4.10
C GLU A 18 1.90 2.39 -3.01
N THR A 19 2.89 3.14 -2.56
CA THR A 19 3.82 2.73 -1.50
C THR A 19 3.57 3.59 -0.26
N TYR A 20 3.22 2.93 0.84
CA TYR A 20 3.24 3.55 2.17
C TYR A 20 4.65 3.41 2.74
N LEU A 21 5.31 4.53 3.05
CA LEU A 21 6.63 4.59 3.65
C LEU A 21 6.48 4.68 5.17
N PHE A 22 7.16 3.81 5.91
CA PHE A 22 7.10 3.83 7.38
C PHE A 22 7.87 5.02 7.95
N ASP A 23 7.31 5.63 8.99
CA ASP A 23 7.96 6.68 9.78
C ASP A 23 8.56 7.82 8.93
N PHE A 24 7.89 8.13 7.81
CA PHE A 24 8.32 9.11 6.82
C PHE A 24 7.27 10.23 6.67
N ASP A 25 7.69 11.48 6.80
CA ASP A 25 6.82 12.67 6.80
C ASP A 25 7.44 13.82 5.98
N GLU A 26 7.94 13.50 4.78
CA GLU A 26 8.45 14.50 3.85
C GLU A 26 7.72 14.47 2.49
N ASP A 27 7.94 15.50 1.69
CA ASP A 27 7.38 15.60 0.33
C ASP A 27 8.27 14.89 -0.72
N LEU A 28 7.65 14.02 -1.51
CA LEU A 28 8.25 13.28 -2.63
C LEU A 28 7.67 13.67 -4.00
N TYR A 29 6.76 14.64 -4.09
CA TYR A 29 6.20 15.07 -5.38
C TYR A 29 7.30 15.56 -6.33
N GLY A 30 7.24 15.09 -7.58
CA GLY A 30 8.21 15.43 -8.62
C GLY A 30 9.57 14.73 -8.51
N LYS A 31 9.80 13.92 -7.46
CA LYS A 31 11.02 13.13 -7.32
C LYS A 31 10.89 11.79 -8.06
N VAL A 32 12.00 11.35 -8.65
CA VAL A 32 12.10 10.00 -9.20
C VAL A 32 12.42 9.06 -8.05
N ILE A 33 11.59 8.04 -7.89
CA ILE A 33 11.74 7.00 -6.86
C ILE A 33 11.77 5.63 -7.52
N GLU A 34 12.57 4.74 -6.94
CA GLU A 34 12.60 3.32 -7.31
C GLU A 34 11.84 2.50 -6.26
N VAL A 35 11.06 1.52 -6.71
CA VAL A 35 10.29 0.64 -5.84
C VAL A 35 10.58 -0.80 -6.24
N GLU A 36 11.14 -1.56 -5.30
CA GLU A 36 11.44 -2.98 -5.45
C GLU A 36 10.43 -3.85 -4.69
N LEU A 37 10.01 -4.97 -5.28
CA LEU A 37 9.05 -5.89 -4.69
C LEU A 37 9.77 -7.13 -4.17
N PHE A 38 9.84 -7.27 -2.84
CA PHE A 38 10.59 -8.35 -2.19
C PHE A 38 9.75 -9.56 -1.80
N ALA A 39 8.47 -9.35 -1.49
CA ALA A 39 7.55 -10.42 -1.10
C ALA A 39 6.13 -10.09 -1.55
N TYR A 40 5.38 -11.13 -1.90
CA TYR A 40 3.96 -11.03 -2.15
C TYR A 40 3.19 -11.38 -0.88
N GLU A 41 2.42 -10.41 -0.35
CA GLU A 41 1.64 -10.61 0.87
C GLU A 41 0.22 -11.12 0.59
N ARG A 42 -0.51 -10.44 -0.31
CA ARG A 42 -1.93 -10.73 -0.54
C ARG A 42 -2.42 -10.24 -1.90
N PRO A 43 -3.54 -10.78 -2.41
CA PRO A 43 -4.22 -10.22 -3.57
C PRO A 43 -4.86 -8.86 -3.27
N GLU A 44 -5.35 -8.19 -4.33
CA GLU A 44 -6.17 -6.99 -4.20
C GLU A 44 -7.50 -7.34 -3.50
N ILE A 45 -7.91 -6.47 -2.57
CA ILE A 45 -9.12 -6.63 -1.77
C ILE A 45 -9.95 -5.37 -1.92
N LYS A 46 -11.24 -5.55 -2.24
CA LYS A 46 -12.23 -4.49 -2.13
C LYS A 46 -12.79 -4.49 -0.72
N PHE A 47 -12.77 -3.35 -0.07
CA PHE A 47 -13.29 -3.19 1.29
C PHE A 47 -14.68 -2.55 1.23
N ALA A 48 -15.57 -2.96 2.12
CA ALA A 48 -16.90 -2.38 2.24
C ALA A 48 -16.87 -1.07 3.04
N THR A 49 -15.90 -0.93 3.95
CA THR A 49 -15.77 0.26 4.80
C THR A 49 -14.33 0.76 4.89
N LEU A 50 -14.17 2.02 5.30
CA LEU A 50 -12.86 2.61 5.56
C LEU A 50 -12.15 1.93 6.74
N GLU A 51 -12.90 1.49 7.74
CA GLU A 51 -12.33 0.80 8.90
C GLU A 51 -11.75 -0.57 8.55
N GLU A 52 -12.40 -1.31 7.63
CA GLU A 52 -11.84 -2.56 7.10
C GLU A 52 -10.53 -2.32 6.32
N LEU A 53 -10.48 -1.25 5.51
CA LEU A 53 -9.27 -0.86 4.81
C LEU A 53 -8.13 -0.53 5.79
N LYS A 54 -8.41 0.28 6.82
CA LYS A 54 -7.42 0.64 7.85
C LYS A 54 -6.88 -0.60 8.56
N LYS A 55 -7.78 -1.50 8.97
CA LYS A 55 -7.38 -2.74 9.64
C LYS A 55 -6.45 -3.59 8.75
N GLN A 56 -6.77 -3.73 7.46
CA GLN A 56 -5.88 -4.45 6.56
C GLN A 56 -4.54 -3.74 6.40
N MET A 57 -4.52 -2.41 6.33
CA MET A 57 -3.26 -1.66 6.27
C MET A 57 -2.38 -1.91 7.49
N GLU A 58 -2.96 -2.03 8.69
CA GLU A 58 -2.21 -2.40 9.90
C GLU A 58 -1.59 -3.80 9.80
N GLU A 59 -2.34 -4.78 9.29
CA GLU A 59 -1.85 -6.14 9.03
C GLU A 59 -0.71 -6.13 7.99
N ASP A 60 -0.86 -5.36 6.91
CA ASP A 60 0.15 -5.22 5.85
C ASP A 60 1.45 -4.59 6.42
N ILE A 61 1.33 -3.60 7.32
CA ILE A 61 2.48 -2.99 8.02
C ILE A 61 3.18 -4.02 8.90
N ILE A 62 2.42 -4.79 9.70
CA ILE A 62 2.98 -5.82 10.59
C ILE A 62 3.73 -6.89 9.78
N PHE A 63 3.16 -7.35 8.67
CA PHE A 63 3.81 -8.30 7.78
C PHE A 63 5.15 -7.76 7.27
N ALA A 64 5.16 -6.53 6.73
CA ALA A 64 6.37 -5.93 6.18
C ALA A 64 7.45 -5.73 7.26
N LYS A 65 7.06 -5.22 8.44
CA LYS A 65 7.94 -5.09 9.61
C LYS A 65 8.57 -6.43 10.00
N LYS A 66 7.76 -7.49 10.07
CA LYS A 66 8.25 -8.85 10.34
C LYS A 66 9.20 -9.36 9.26
N TYR A 67 8.90 -9.10 7.98
CA TYR A 67 9.75 -9.51 6.85
C TYR A 67 11.14 -8.87 6.92
N PHE A 68 11.19 -7.55 7.17
CA PHE A 68 12.44 -6.80 7.30
C PHE A 68 13.09 -6.85 8.69
N LYS A 69 12.42 -7.47 9.67
CA LYS A 69 12.84 -7.57 11.09
C LYS A 69 13.05 -6.19 11.75
N VAL A 70 12.12 -5.27 11.49
CA VAL A 70 12.08 -3.90 12.04
C VAL A 70 10.78 -3.62 12.79
#